data_AF-A0A9P7DK66-F1
#
_entry.id   AF-A0A9P7DK66-F1
#
_cell.length_a   1.000
_cell.length_b   1.000
_cell.length_c   1.000
_cell.angle_alpha   90.00
_cell.angle_beta   90.00
_cell.angle_gamma   90.00
#
_symmetry.space_group_name_H-M   'P 1'
#
loop_
_entity.id
_entity.type
_entity.pdbx_description
1 polymer ?
#
loop_
_entity_poly.entity_id
_entity_poly.type
_entity_poly.pdbx_seq_one_letter_code
_entity_poly.pdbx_strand_id
1 'polypeptide(L)'
;MTDLNELKFEVLLDIINSSACKAMEEYKKSRHGVPGANSTTFHPLNLATDTLALRKAIRLLEGAYHHQLSVVLAPPRHTVHAL
;
A
#
# COMPACT_ATOMS: atom_id res chain seq x y z
N MET A 1 -11.87 -23.53 -12.94
CA MET A 1 -12.54 -22.22 -13.05
C MET A 1 -12.02 -21.43 -11.87
N THR A 2 -11.05 -20.54 -12.10
CA THR A 2 -10.42 -19.77 -11.02
C THR A 2 -11.49 -18.94 -10.33
N ASP A 3 -11.54 -18.98 -9.00
CA ASP A 3 -12.55 -18.24 -8.26
C ASP A 3 -12.34 -16.74 -8.52
N LEU A 4 -13.42 -15.98 -8.73
CA LEU A 4 -13.32 -14.54 -8.98
C LEU A 4 -12.60 -13.81 -7.84
N ASN A 5 -12.70 -14.33 -6.61
CA ASN A 5 -12.01 -13.74 -5.46
C ASN A 5 -10.52 -14.08 -5.46
N GLU A 6 -10.12 -15.27 -5.92
CA GLU A 6 -8.72 -15.62 -6.14
C GLU A 6 -8.09 -14.69 -7.18
N LEU A 7 -8.78 -14.41 -8.30
CA LEU A 7 -8.28 -13.46 -9.30
C LEU A 7 -8.13 -12.04 -8.73
N LYS A 8 -9.13 -11.57 -7.97
CA LYS A 8 -9.06 -10.27 -7.29
C LYS A 8 -7.90 -10.22 -6.28
N PHE A 9 -7.65 -11.33 -5.60
CA PHE A 9 -6.57 -11.44 -4.63
C PHE A 9 -5.20 -11.29 -5.31
N GLU A 10 -4.96 -12.01 -6.41
CA GLU A 10 -3.73 -11.89 -7.20
C GLU A 10 -3.52 -10.47 -7.73
N VAL A 11 -4.58 -9.82 -8.22
CA VAL A 11 -4.51 -8.42 -8.67
C VAL A 11 -4.14 -7.48 -7.52
N LEU A 12 -4.69 -7.68 -6.33
CA LEU A 12 -4.35 -6.87 -5.15
C LEU A 12 -2.89 -7.06 -4.74
N LEU A 13 -2.37 -8.29 -4.79
CA LEU A 13 -0.95 -8.56 -4.54
C LEU A 13 -0.03 -7.86 -5.54
N ASP A 14 -0.39 -7.86 -6.82
CA ASP A 14 0.39 -7.15 -7.85
C ASP A 14 0.38 -5.62 -7.63
N ILE A 15 -0.77 -5.05 -7.25
CA ILE A 15 -0.88 -3.63 -6.90
C ILE A 15 -0.02 -3.31 -5.67
N ILE A 16 -0.05 -4.15 -4.64
CA ILE A 16 0.77 -3.98 -3.43
C ILE A 16 2.26 -4.00 -3.77
N ASN A 17 2.70 -5.03 -4.50
CA ASN A 17 4.10 -5.19 -4.87
C ASN A 17 4.57 -4.03 -5.76
N SER A 18 3.85 -3.70 -6.82
CA SER A 18 4.21 -2.63 -7.74
C SER A 18 4.20 -1.24 -7.08
N SER A 19 3.26 -0.98 -6.17
CA SER A 19 3.20 0.28 -5.43
C SER A 19 4.33 0.40 -4.41
N ALA A 20 4.67 -0.68 -3.71
CA ALA A 20 5.82 -0.71 -2.80
C ALA A 20 7.14 -0.47 -3.54
N CYS A 21 7.36 -1.13 -4.68
CA CYS A 21 8.53 -0.92 -5.53
C CYS A 21 8.64 0.54 -5.99
N LYS A 22 7.55 1.14 -6.48
CA LYS A 22 7.52 2.56 -6.89
C LYS A 22 7.86 3.49 -5.72
N ALA A 23 7.29 3.25 -4.54
CA ALA A 23 7.61 4.05 -3.35
C ALA A 23 9.10 3.95 -3.00
N MET A 24 9.68 2.73 -3.03
CA MET A 24 11.12 2.52 -2.80
C MET A 24 11.99 3.23 -3.84
N GLU A 25 11.60 3.25 -5.11
CA GLU A 25 12.32 4.01 -6.15
C GLU A 25 12.33 5.50 -5.85
N GLU A 26 11.18 6.09 -5.49
CA GLU A 26 11.10 7.50 -5.13
C GLU A 26 11.96 7.83 -3.88
N TYR A 27 11.96 6.96 -2.87
CA TYR A 27 12.86 7.10 -1.72
C TYR A 27 14.34 7.06 -2.14
N LYS A 28 14.73 6.12 -3.01
CA LYS A 28 16.10 6.00 -3.50
C LYS A 28 16.56 7.21 -4.33
N LYS A 29 15.66 7.86 -5.07
CA LYS A 29 15.96 9.11 -5.81
C LYS A 29 16.40 10.24 -4.88
N SER A 30 15.93 10.26 -3.63
CA SER A 30 16.29 11.30 -2.66
C SER A 30 17.74 11.22 -2.13
N ARG A 31 18.49 10.16 -2.46
CA ARG A 31 19.82 9.83 -1.87
C ARG A 31 19.85 9.56 -0.36
N HIS A 32 18.71 9.70 0.34
CA HIS A 32 18.59 9.42 1.76
C HIS A 32 18.13 7.98 2.07
N GLY A 33 17.84 7.19 1.03
CA GLY A 33 17.42 5.80 1.16
C GLY A 33 15.96 5.66 1.58
N VAL A 34 15.58 4.43 1.93
CA VAL A 34 14.23 4.12 2.43
C VAL A 34 14.20 4.34 3.95
N PRO A 35 13.18 5.01 4.51
CA PRO A 35 13.08 5.21 5.95
C PRO A 35 12.91 3.87 6.69
N GLY A 36 13.60 3.72 7.82
CA GLY A 36 13.37 2.59 8.72
C GLY A 36 12.08 2.78 9.52
N ALA A 37 11.33 1.69 9.73
CA ALA A 37 10.05 1.72 10.46
C ALA A 37 10.16 2.30 11.88
N ASN A 38 11.33 2.15 12.52
CA ASN A 38 11.59 2.64 13.88
C ASN A 38 12.38 3.96 13.89
N SER A 39 12.52 4.64 12.74
CA SER A 39 13.21 5.92 12.66
C SER A 39 12.40 7.00 13.38
N THR A 40 13.00 7.63 14.38
CA THR A 40 12.45 8.81 15.06
C THR A 40 12.75 10.11 14.31
N THR A 41 13.61 10.05 13.29
CA THR A 41 14.00 11.19 12.46
C THR A 41 13.10 11.30 11.24
N PHE A 42 12.65 12.53 10.93
CA PHE A 42 11.90 12.80 9.70
C PHE A 42 12.73 12.50 8.45
N HIS A 43 12.13 11.81 7.49
CA HIS A 43 12.71 11.66 6.16
C HIS A 43 12.62 13.00 5.41
N PRO A 44 13.65 13.43 4.65
CA PRO A 44 13.61 14.70 3.91
C PRO A 44 12.42 14.84 2.95
N LEU A 45 11.98 13.73 2.35
CA LEU A 45 10.76 13.70 1.52
C LEU A 45 9.47 14.01 2.28
N ASN A 46 9.45 14.02 3.61
CA ASN A 46 8.28 14.45 4.37
C ASN A 46 8.03 15.96 4.23
N LEU A 47 9.08 16.73 3.96
CA LEU A 47 9.05 18.19 3.83
C LEU A 47 9.16 18.65 2.37
N ALA A 48 9.44 17.73 1.44
CA ALA A 48 9.65 18.06 0.03
C ALA A 48 8.32 18.31 -0.71
N THR A 49 8.32 19.32 -1.57
CA THR A 49 7.16 19.73 -2.37
C THR A 49 6.90 18.78 -3.53
N ASP A 50 7.96 18.25 -4.15
CA ASP A 50 7.87 17.31 -5.27
C ASP A 50 7.81 15.85 -4.79
N THR A 51 6.70 15.50 -4.14
CA THR A 51 6.49 14.17 -3.56
C THR A 51 5.22 13.49 -4.08
N LEU A 52 4.65 14.01 -5.18
CA LEU A 52 3.38 13.54 -5.71
C LEU A 52 3.42 12.06 -6.10
N ALA A 53 4.49 11.63 -6.78
CA ALA A 53 4.67 10.23 -7.19
C ALA A 53 4.73 9.30 -5.97
N LEU A 54 5.54 9.67 -4.97
CA LEU A 54 5.65 8.92 -3.72
C LEU A 54 4.30 8.84 -2.99
N ARG A 55 3.61 9.97 -2.83
CA ARG A 55 2.30 10.03 -2.17
C ARG A 55 1.26 9.17 -2.89
N LYS A 56 1.26 9.15 -4.22
CA LYS A 56 0.38 8.28 -5.02
C LYS A 56 0.69 6.80 -4.78
N ALA A 57 1.97 6.42 -4.80
CA ALA A 57 2.39 5.04 -4.56
C ALA A 57 2.00 4.56 -3.14
N ILE A 58 2.26 5.38 -2.11
CA ILE A 58 1.88 5.06 -0.72
C ILE A 58 0.35 4.93 -0.57
N ARG A 59 -0.44 5.87 -1.10
CA ARG A 59 -1.91 5.80 -1.00
C ARG A 59 -2.49 4.58 -1.70
N LEU A 60 -1.95 4.21 -2.86
CA LEU A 60 -2.37 2.99 -3.57
C LEU A 60 -2.03 1.74 -2.76
N LEU A 61 -0.83 1.70 -2.17
CA LEU A 61 -0.41 0.61 -1.29
C LEU A 61 -1.33 0.48 -0.07
N GLU A 62 -1.63 1.57 0.61
CA GLU A 62 -2.54 1.62 1.77
C GLU A 62 -3.96 1.16 1.39
N GLY A 63 -4.47 1.64 0.26
CA GLY A 63 -5.77 1.23 -0.28
C GLY A 63 -5.85 -0.27 -0.57
N ALA A 64 -4.85 -0.80 -1.29
CA ALA A 64 -4.83 -2.21 -1.67
C ALA A 64 -4.65 -3.13 -0.46
N TYR A 65 -3.72 -2.82 0.45
CA TYR A 65 -3.44 -3.64 1.62
C TYR A 65 -4.51 -3.52 2.71
N HIS A 66 -4.78 -2.30 3.19
CA HIS A 66 -5.62 -2.09 4.36
C HIS A 66 -7.11 -2.18 4.03
N HIS A 67 -7.56 -1.65 2.89
CA HIS A 67 -8.99 -1.55 2.60
C HIS A 67 -9.54 -2.71 1.75
N GLN A 68 -8.69 -3.48 1.08
CA GLN A 68 -9.14 -4.52 0.16
C GLN A 68 -8.60 -5.89 0.54
N LEU A 69 -7.27 -6.09 0.54
CA LEU A 69 -6.68 -7.41 0.81
C LEU A 69 -7.04 -7.93 2.21
N SER A 70 -6.94 -7.08 3.23
CA SER A 70 -7.29 -7.44 4.60
C SER A 70 -8.77 -7.83 4.75
N VAL A 71 -9.68 -7.11 4.07
CA VAL A 71 -11.13 -7.33 4.11
C VAL A 71 -11.51 -8.61 3.38
N VAL A 72 -10.81 -8.96 2.29
CA VAL A 72 -11.04 -10.22 1.57
C VAL A 72 -10.63 -11.43 2.42
N LEU A 73 -9.50 -11.35 3.12
CA LEU A 73 -9.00 -12.46 3.95
C LEU A 73 -9.67 -12.56 5.32
N ALA A 74 -10.12 -11.43 5.87
CA ALA A 74 -10.78 -11.32 7.15
C ALA A 74 -12.06 -10.48 7.02
N PRO A 75 -13.08 -10.98 6.29
CA PRO A 75 -14.33 -10.25 6.14
C PRO A 75 -14.93 -9.98 7.52
N PRO A 76 -15.44 -8.76 7.78
CA PRO A 76 -16.02 -8.42 9.07
C PRO A 76 -17.14 -9.40 9.41
N ARG A 77 -17.01 -10.10 10.55
CA ARG A 77 -18.05 -11.04 11.04
C ARG A 77 -19.38 -10.34 11.36
N HIS A 78 -19.38 -9.01 11.44
CA HIS A 78 -20.54 -8.18 11.79
C HIS A 78 -21.32 -7.64 10.60
N THR A 79 -20.96 -7.97 9.36
CA THR A 79 -21.81 -7.65 8.19
C THR A 79 -23.01 -8.60 8.07
N VAL A 80 -23.13 -9.58 8.97
CA VAL A 80 -24.29 -10.46 9.11
C VAL A 80 -25.04 -10.15 10.41
N HIS A 81 -25.70 -9.00 10.48
CA HIS A 81 -26.81 -8.81 11.42
C HIS A 81 -27.88 -7.86 10.85
N ALA A 82 -29.10 -8.42 10.73
CA ALA A 82 -30.43 -7.82 10.50
C ALA A 82 -30.56 -6.94 9.23
N LEU A 83 -31.34 -7.32 8.21
CA LEU A 83 -32.76 -7.70 8.21
C LEU A 83 -33.08 -8.72 7.12
#